data_AF-A0A849MDZ5-F1
#
_entry.id   AF-A0A849MDZ5-F1
#
_cell.length_a   1.000
_cell.length_b   1.000
_cell.length_c   1.000
_cell.angle_alpha   90.00
_cell.angle_beta   90.00
_cell.angle_gamma   90.00
#
_symmetry.space_group_name_H-M   'P 1'
#
loop_
_entity.id
_entity.type
_entity.pdbx_description
1 polymer ?
#
loop_
_entity_poly.entity_id
_entity_poly.type
_entity_poly.pdbx_seq_one_letter_code
_entity_poly.pdbx_strand_id
1 'polypeptide(L)'
;MKTSQGFPAGNFSTWLKQIRNTQKNNTGMDVPCGECTACCTSSFFIHIKPKEKKTINRIPKELLFPAPGLPKGNVLMGYDKNGHCPMFVNSACSIYDDRPLTCRNYDCRIFPATSINESEKEISQISQQAEKWMFDYSNENDLSNQLAIKSAAIFIKENAKLFPSGFLPLNSTQLAIFVLKIYPVFSEGKSLSDTEKIVNEIVDAV
;
A
#
# COMPACT_ATOMS: atom_id res chain seq x y z
N MET A 1 14.29 13.27 -27.29
CA MET A 1 13.37 13.17 -26.13
C MET A 1 12.93 11.71 -26.01
N LYS A 2 13.37 10.99 -24.98
CA LYS A 2 12.84 9.63 -24.72
C LYS A 2 11.45 9.82 -24.11
N THR A 3 10.42 9.39 -24.81
CA THR A 3 9.08 9.22 -24.25
C THR A 3 9.19 8.21 -23.11
N SER A 4 9.09 8.69 -21.87
CA SER A 4 8.90 7.81 -20.70
C SER A 4 7.51 7.20 -20.82
N GLN A 5 7.40 6.09 -21.56
CA GLN A 5 6.18 5.30 -21.64
C GLN A 5 5.91 4.74 -20.24
N GLY A 6 4.80 5.14 -19.61
CA GLY A 6 4.45 4.67 -18.28
C GLY A 6 4.28 3.15 -18.22
N PHE A 7 4.41 2.57 -17.03
CA PHE A 7 4.23 1.14 -16.81
C PHE A 7 2.74 0.80 -16.75
N PRO A 8 2.27 -0.24 -17.48
CA PRO A 8 0.88 -0.65 -17.43
C PRO A 8 0.54 -1.19 -16.04
N ALA A 9 -0.39 -0.52 -15.35
CA ALA A 9 -0.87 -0.96 -14.04
C ALA A 9 -1.96 -2.04 -14.14
N GLY A 10 -2.48 -2.25 -15.36
CA GLY A 10 -3.63 -3.11 -15.65
C GLY A 10 -4.95 -2.34 -15.63
N ASN A 11 -6.05 -3.06 -15.86
CA ASN A 11 -7.40 -2.50 -15.75
C ASN A 11 -7.72 -2.10 -14.29
N PHE A 12 -8.27 -0.90 -14.11
CA PHE A 12 -8.49 -0.29 -12.80
C PHE A 12 -9.43 -1.10 -11.89
N SER A 13 -10.66 -1.41 -12.32
CA SER A 13 -11.61 -2.17 -11.49
C SER A 13 -11.11 -3.59 -11.19
N THR A 14 -10.38 -4.21 -12.10
CA THR A 14 -9.77 -5.52 -11.88
C THR A 14 -8.74 -5.45 -10.76
N TRP A 15 -7.82 -4.48 -10.84
CA TRP A 15 -6.83 -4.21 -9.79
C TRP A 15 -7.51 -3.87 -8.46
N LEU A 16 -8.53 -3.01 -8.47
CA LEU A 16 -9.25 -2.59 -7.27
C LEU A 16 -9.91 -3.77 -6.54
N LYS A 17 -10.53 -4.70 -7.28
CA LYS A 17 -11.09 -5.94 -6.72
C LYS A 17 -9.98 -6.80 -6.09
N GLN A 18 -8.85 -6.96 -6.79
CA GLN A 18 -7.74 -7.75 -6.31
C GLN A 18 -7.12 -7.15 -5.04
N ILE A 19 -6.85 -5.84 -4.99
CA ILE A 19 -6.17 -5.21 -3.86
C ILE A 19 -7.04 -5.24 -2.60
N ARG A 20 -8.36 -5.08 -2.75
CA ARG A 20 -9.28 -5.26 -1.63
C ARG A 20 -9.33 -6.71 -1.15
N ASN A 21 -9.25 -7.67 -2.06
CA ASN A 21 -9.21 -9.10 -1.71
C ASN A 21 -7.91 -9.49 -0.98
N THR A 22 -6.75 -8.96 -1.38
CA THR A 22 -5.47 -9.25 -0.72
C THR A 22 -5.42 -8.66 0.69
N GLN A 23 -6.00 -7.47 0.89
CA GLN A 23 -6.15 -6.88 2.23
C GLN A 23 -7.03 -7.74 3.14
N LYS A 24 -8.12 -8.31 2.60
CA LYS A 24 -9.02 -9.19 3.36
C LYS A 24 -8.39 -10.56 3.67
N ASN A 25 -7.76 -11.19 2.69
CA ASN A 25 -7.35 -12.60 2.76
C ASN A 25 -5.86 -12.83 2.98
N ASN A 26 -5.04 -11.77 3.06
CA ASN A 26 -3.59 -11.87 3.29
C ASN A 26 -2.86 -12.76 2.24
N THR A 27 -3.31 -12.75 0.99
CA THR A 27 -2.82 -13.68 -0.04
C THR A 27 -1.59 -13.21 -0.81
N GLY A 28 -1.15 -11.96 -0.65
CA GLY A 28 -0.15 -11.36 -1.54
C GLY A 28 -0.76 -10.87 -2.84
N MET A 29 -0.13 -9.86 -3.45
CA MET A 29 -0.34 -9.45 -4.83
C MET A 29 0.99 -9.53 -5.57
N ASP A 30 0.98 -10.05 -6.78
CA ASP A 30 2.15 -9.86 -7.64
C ASP A 30 2.05 -8.50 -8.32
N VAL A 31 2.94 -7.60 -7.93
CA VAL A 31 3.06 -6.29 -8.55
C VAL A 31 4.08 -6.44 -9.68
N PRO A 32 3.76 -6.02 -10.92
CA PRO A 32 4.63 -6.22 -12.07
C PRO A 32 5.81 -5.23 -12.07
N CYS A 33 6.53 -5.14 -10.94
CA CYS A 33 7.63 -4.21 -10.68
C CYS A 33 8.79 -4.32 -11.68
N GLY A 34 8.92 -5.44 -12.39
CA GLY A 34 10.04 -5.69 -13.30
C GLY A 34 11.37 -5.61 -12.55
N GLU A 35 12.28 -4.75 -13.02
CA GLU A 35 13.58 -4.49 -12.40
C GLU A 35 13.53 -3.45 -11.26
N CYS A 36 12.34 -2.97 -10.87
CA CYS A 36 12.23 -1.97 -9.80
C CYS A 36 12.72 -2.51 -8.45
N THR A 37 13.66 -1.79 -7.84
CA THR A 37 14.24 -2.11 -6.52
C THR A 37 13.82 -1.13 -5.43
N ALA A 38 12.91 -0.19 -5.71
CA ALA A 38 12.62 0.96 -4.84
C ALA A 38 12.27 0.56 -3.40
N CYS A 39 11.41 -0.44 -3.20
CA CYS A 39 11.07 -0.90 -1.84
C CYS A 39 12.22 -1.63 -1.14
N CYS A 40 13.17 -2.20 -1.89
CA CYS A 40 14.35 -2.86 -1.34
C CYS A 40 15.41 -1.86 -0.86
N THR A 41 15.32 -0.59 -1.27
CA THR A 41 16.29 0.48 -0.97
C THR A 41 15.70 1.62 -0.14
N SER A 42 14.50 1.43 0.43
CA SER A 42 13.73 2.47 1.14
C SER A 42 13.70 2.32 2.67
N SER A 43 14.70 1.71 3.28
CA SER A 43 14.85 1.61 4.74
C SER A 43 13.60 1.07 5.48
N PHE A 44 12.91 0.10 4.89
CA PHE A 44 11.72 -0.49 5.51
C PHE A 44 12.07 -1.47 6.62
N PHE A 45 11.32 -1.40 7.72
CA PHE A 45 11.22 -2.49 8.68
C PHE A 45 10.19 -3.49 8.16
N ILE A 46 10.64 -4.71 7.88
CA ILE A 46 9.82 -5.76 7.28
C ILE A 46 9.31 -6.69 8.39
N HIS A 47 8.01 -6.63 8.67
CA HIS A 47 7.34 -7.56 9.57
C HIS A 47 7.12 -8.91 8.90
N ILE A 48 7.45 -9.98 9.63
CA ILE A 48 7.28 -11.36 9.22
C ILE A 48 6.49 -12.09 10.30
N LYS A 49 5.37 -12.70 9.90
CA LYS A 49 4.44 -13.41 10.79
C LYS A 49 5.00 -14.80 11.11
N PRO A 50 4.69 -15.38 12.31
CA PRO A 50 5.21 -16.67 12.72
C PRO A 50 4.84 -17.84 11.79
N LYS A 51 3.78 -17.72 10.99
CA LYS A 51 3.32 -18.74 10.03
C LYS A 51 4.16 -18.77 8.75
N GLU A 52 4.98 -17.76 8.48
CA GLU A 52 5.79 -17.65 7.26
C GLU A 52 7.09 -18.47 7.36
N LYS A 53 6.96 -19.77 7.65
CA LYS A 53 8.10 -20.65 7.98
C LYS A 53 9.15 -20.73 6.86
N LYS A 54 8.71 -20.76 5.59
CA LYS A 54 9.62 -20.77 4.44
C LYS A 54 10.48 -19.50 4.41
N THR A 55 9.84 -18.33 4.48
CA THR A 55 10.51 -17.03 4.57
C THR A 55 11.50 -16.96 5.74
N ILE A 56 11.06 -17.33 6.94
CA ILE A 56 11.90 -17.29 8.15
C ILE A 56 13.15 -18.17 7.98
N ASN A 57 13.02 -19.35 7.37
CA ASN A 57 14.15 -20.25 7.15
C ASN A 57 15.17 -19.75 6.11
N ARG A 58 14.79 -18.77 5.27
CA ARG A 58 15.68 -18.19 4.26
C ARG A 58 16.48 -16.99 4.76
N ILE A 59 16.05 -16.37 5.86
CA ILE A 59 16.68 -15.16 6.39
C ILE A 59 17.65 -15.56 7.50
N PRO A 60 18.92 -15.08 7.47
CA PRO A 60 19.86 -15.28 8.56
C PRO A 60 19.27 -14.85 9.92
N LYS A 61 19.42 -15.68 10.96
CA LYS A 61 18.75 -15.47 12.25
C LYS A 61 19.18 -14.18 12.95
N GLU A 62 20.43 -13.78 12.74
CA GLU A 62 21.03 -12.54 13.23
C GLU A 62 20.37 -11.27 12.66
N LEU A 63 19.61 -11.40 11.57
CA LEU A 63 18.84 -10.31 10.96
C LEU A 63 17.38 -10.29 11.43
N LEU A 64 16.95 -11.26 12.23
CA LEU A 64 15.57 -11.39 12.71
C LEU A 64 15.47 -11.03 14.19
N PHE A 65 14.75 -9.94 14.48
CA PHE A 65 14.54 -9.45 15.84
C PHE A 65 13.09 -9.65 16.26
N PRO A 66 12.79 -9.91 17.55
CA PRO A 66 11.41 -9.94 18.03
C PRO A 66 10.69 -8.63 17.71
N ALA A 67 9.48 -8.72 17.15
CA ALA A 67 8.67 -7.54 16.85
C ALA A 67 8.12 -6.92 18.17
N PRO A 68 8.45 -5.67 18.51
CA PRO A 68 7.99 -5.04 19.75
C PRO A 68 6.47 -4.99 19.84
N GLY A 69 5.92 -5.29 21.02
CA GLY A 69 4.48 -5.22 21.28
C GLY A 69 3.61 -6.30 20.61
N LEU A 70 4.20 -7.24 19.86
CA LEU A 70 3.47 -8.33 19.22
C LEU A 70 3.69 -9.69 19.90
N PRO A 71 2.75 -10.65 19.76
CA PRO A 71 2.90 -11.99 20.31
C PRO A 71 4.17 -12.69 19.81
N LYS A 72 4.68 -13.62 20.63
CA LYS A 72 5.89 -14.41 20.35
C LYS A 72 5.86 -15.03 18.96
N GLY A 73 7.01 -14.94 18.27
CA GLY A 73 7.20 -15.50 16.93
C GLY A 73 6.95 -14.52 15.79
N ASN A 74 6.40 -13.33 16.07
CA ASN A 74 6.48 -12.20 15.16
C ASN A 74 7.89 -11.63 15.20
N VAL A 75 8.49 -11.44 14.02
CA VAL A 75 9.85 -10.91 13.89
C VAL A 75 9.88 -9.74 12.92
N LEU A 76 10.86 -8.86 13.09
CA LEU A 76 11.19 -7.76 12.22
C LEU A 76 12.57 -7.99 11.60
N MET A 77 12.67 -7.72 10.32
CA MET A 77 13.94 -7.54 9.62
C MET A 77 14.11 -6.05 9.33
N GLY A 78 15.19 -5.45 9.82
CA GLY A 78 15.52 -4.05 9.55
C GLY A 78 16.18 -3.86 8.18
N TYR A 79 16.94 -2.78 8.06
CA TYR A 79 17.75 -2.43 6.90
C TYR A 79 19.22 -2.27 7.30
N ASP A 80 20.12 -2.32 6.30
CA ASP A 80 21.55 -2.15 6.50
C ASP A 80 21.95 -0.67 6.69
N LYS A 81 23.24 -0.41 6.86
CA LYS A 81 23.78 0.95 7.05
C LYS A 81 23.50 1.91 5.87
N ASN A 82 23.17 1.40 4.70
CA ASN A 82 22.85 2.18 3.50
C ASN A 82 21.33 2.33 3.31
N GLY A 83 20.51 1.80 4.21
CA GLY A 83 19.05 1.80 4.07
C GLY A 83 18.50 0.69 3.18
N HIS A 84 19.30 -0.32 2.85
CA HIS A 84 18.87 -1.43 1.99
C HIS A 84 18.33 -2.61 2.80
N CYS A 85 17.38 -3.34 2.22
CA CYS A 85 16.96 -4.64 2.72
C CYS A 85 18.17 -5.59 2.75
N PRO A 86 18.44 -6.31 3.85
CA PRO A 86 19.58 -7.24 3.93
C PRO A 86 19.52 -8.37 2.91
N MET A 87 18.34 -8.66 2.37
CA MET A 87 18.15 -9.68 1.33
C MET A 87 18.35 -9.13 -0.10
N PHE A 88 18.61 -7.82 -0.25
CA PHE A 88 18.93 -7.17 -1.51
C PHE A 88 20.42 -7.37 -1.83
N VAL A 89 20.72 -8.38 -2.66
CA VAL A 89 22.07 -8.82 -3.00
C VAL A 89 22.22 -8.78 -4.52
N ASN A 90 23.33 -8.21 -5.02
CA ASN A 90 23.61 -8.08 -6.45
C ASN A 90 22.44 -7.47 -7.24
N SER A 91 21.85 -6.39 -6.69
CA SER A 91 20.71 -5.67 -7.29
C SER A 91 19.40 -6.46 -7.43
N ALA A 92 19.24 -7.58 -6.71
CA ALA A 92 18.02 -8.36 -6.71
C ALA A 92 17.67 -8.90 -5.30
N CYS A 93 16.42 -9.30 -5.11
CA CYS A 93 16.02 -9.98 -3.88
C CYS A 93 16.49 -11.44 -3.92
N SER A 94 17.41 -11.80 -3.02
CA SER A 94 17.95 -13.17 -2.88
C SER A 94 16.92 -14.20 -2.43
N ILE A 95 15.75 -13.76 -1.92
CA ILE A 95 14.65 -14.61 -1.47
C ILE A 95 13.34 -14.29 -2.19
N TYR A 96 13.38 -13.85 -3.45
CA TYR A 96 12.22 -13.31 -4.17
C TYR A 96 10.97 -14.20 -4.07
N ASP A 97 11.09 -15.50 -4.33
CA ASP A 97 9.96 -16.44 -4.26
C ASP A 97 9.44 -16.66 -2.83
N ASP A 98 10.35 -16.59 -1.86
CA ASP A 98 10.09 -16.79 -0.43
C ASP A 98 9.95 -15.46 0.34
N ARG A 99 9.78 -14.33 -0.37
CA ARG A 99 9.76 -12.98 0.21
C ARG A 99 8.68 -12.84 1.29
N PRO A 100 8.85 -12.01 2.33
CA PRO A 100 7.81 -11.79 3.34
C PRO A 100 6.47 -11.36 2.75
N LEU A 101 5.38 -11.68 3.44
CA LEU A 101 4.03 -11.29 3.06
C LEU A 101 3.89 -9.77 3.02
N THR A 102 4.56 -9.06 3.92
CA THR A 102 4.65 -7.59 3.88
C THR A 102 5.18 -7.09 2.53
N CYS A 103 6.21 -7.74 1.97
CA CYS A 103 6.74 -7.41 0.65
C CYS A 103 5.77 -7.80 -0.48
N ARG A 104 5.08 -8.96 -0.37
CA ARG A 104 4.06 -9.39 -1.35
C ARG A 104 2.81 -8.52 -1.34
N ASN A 105 2.46 -7.91 -0.21
CA ASN A 105 1.27 -7.08 -0.08
C ASN A 105 1.56 -5.61 -0.42
N TYR A 106 2.82 -5.25 -0.61
CA TYR A 106 3.19 -3.88 -0.91
C TYR A 106 2.95 -3.56 -2.38
N ASP A 107 1.82 -2.91 -2.67
CA ASP A 107 1.48 -2.45 -4.01
C ASP A 107 1.52 -0.93 -4.09
N CYS A 108 2.60 -0.38 -4.66
CA CYS A 108 2.76 1.07 -4.80
C CYS A 108 1.80 1.71 -5.82
N ARG A 109 1.03 0.93 -6.59
CA ARG A 109 -0.06 1.45 -7.44
C ARG A 109 -1.19 2.09 -6.64
N ILE A 110 -1.26 1.86 -5.32
CA ILE A 110 -2.23 2.54 -4.45
C ILE A 110 -2.06 4.06 -4.48
N PHE A 111 -0.83 4.57 -4.62
CA PHE A 111 -0.57 6.02 -4.58
C PHE A 111 -1.19 6.78 -5.76
N PRO A 112 -0.96 6.40 -7.04
CA PRO A 112 -1.66 7.03 -8.16
C PRO A 112 -3.16 6.75 -8.16
N ALA A 113 -3.61 5.61 -7.62
CA ALA A 113 -5.04 5.31 -7.49
C ALA A 113 -5.72 6.29 -6.51
N THR A 114 -5.15 6.52 -5.33
CA THR A 114 -5.77 7.37 -4.29
C THR A 114 -5.37 8.83 -4.35
N SER A 115 -4.34 9.18 -5.14
CA SER A 115 -3.69 10.51 -5.13
C SER A 115 -3.13 10.89 -3.75
N ILE A 116 -2.77 9.88 -2.94
CA ILE A 116 -2.02 10.07 -1.69
C ILE A 116 -0.54 9.87 -2.03
N ASN A 117 0.31 10.79 -1.58
CA ASN A 117 1.75 10.70 -1.78
C ASN A 117 2.42 10.01 -0.59
N GLU A 118 3.55 9.33 -0.82
CA GLU A 118 4.33 8.66 0.23
C GLU A 118 5.14 9.69 1.03
N SER A 119 4.48 10.35 1.99
CA SER A 119 5.01 11.39 2.90
C SER A 119 5.63 12.63 2.21
N GLU A 120 5.44 13.80 2.82
CA GLU A 120 5.88 15.09 2.25
C GLU A 120 7.39 15.35 2.37
N LYS A 121 8.13 14.52 3.14
CA LYS A 121 9.48 14.89 3.59
C LYS A 121 10.61 14.53 2.64
N GLU A 122 10.47 13.55 1.75
CA GLU A 122 11.39 13.31 0.63
C GLU A 122 10.63 12.57 -0.48
N ILE A 123 10.84 12.92 -1.75
CA ILE A 123 10.35 12.12 -2.88
C ILE A 123 11.13 10.80 -2.87
N SER A 124 10.56 9.79 -2.23
CA SER A 124 11.10 8.44 -2.19
C SER A 124 11.24 7.87 -3.61
N GLN A 125 12.17 6.93 -3.80
CA GLN A 125 12.27 6.18 -5.06
C GLN A 125 10.98 5.44 -5.38
N ILE A 126 10.21 5.07 -4.36
CA ILE A 126 8.90 4.43 -4.50
C ILE A 126 7.90 5.42 -5.09
N SER A 127 7.85 6.67 -4.64
CA SER A 127 6.96 7.70 -5.21
C SER A 127 7.26 7.92 -6.70
N GLN A 128 8.53 8.07 -7.05
CA GLN A 128 8.95 8.23 -8.45
C GLN A 128 8.57 7.02 -9.31
N GLN A 129 8.64 5.82 -8.76
CA GLN A 129 8.19 4.64 -9.47
C GLN A 129 6.66 4.58 -9.56
N ALA A 130 5.97 4.95 -8.49
CA ALA A 130 4.52 4.89 -8.40
C ALA A 130 3.85 5.82 -9.42
N GLU A 131 4.42 7.00 -9.64
CA GLU A 131 3.95 7.99 -10.64
C GLU A 131 4.00 7.46 -12.08
N LYS A 132 4.83 6.46 -12.36
CA LYS A 132 4.93 5.87 -13.72
C LYS A 132 3.81 4.90 -14.03
N TRP A 133 3.03 4.45 -13.03
CA TRP A 133 1.94 3.51 -13.25
C TRP A 133 0.77 4.16 -13.98
N MET A 134 0.30 3.49 -15.03
CA MET A 134 -0.85 3.93 -15.83
C MET A 134 -1.93 2.85 -15.80
N PHE A 135 -3.06 3.16 -15.17
CA PHE A 135 -4.24 2.31 -15.21
C PHE A 135 -4.97 2.43 -16.54
N ASP A 136 -5.51 1.31 -16.99
CA ASP A 136 -6.49 1.25 -18.06
C ASP A 136 -7.91 1.41 -17.48
N TYR A 137 -8.74 2.19 -18.18
CA TYR A 137 -10.10 2.59 -17.77
C TYR A 137 -11.15 2.10 -18.77
N SER A 138 -10.96 0.88 -19.28
CA SER A 138 -11.80 0.28 -20.32
C SER A 138 -13.15 -0.25 -19.83
N ASN A 139 -13.35 -0.44 -18.52
CA ASN A 139 -14.64 -0.89 -17.96
C ASN A 139 -15.54 0.28 -17.58
N GLU A 140 -16.86 0.07 -17.69
CA GLU A 140 -17.90 1.08 -17.43
C GLU A 140 -17.81 1.75 -16.05
N ASN A 141 -17.32 1.04 -15.03
CA ASN A 141 -17.22 1.55 -13.65
C ASN A 141 -15.82 2.04 -13.26
N ASP A 142 -14.83 2.02 -14.16
CA ASP A 142 -13.45 2.36 -13.78
C ASP A 142 -13.34 3.82 -13.34
N LEU A 143 -13.94 4.73 -14.12
CA LEU A 143 -13.92 6.16 -13.82
C LEU A 143 -14.73 6.51 -12.57
N SER A 144 -15.93 5.93 -12.41
CA SER A 144 -16.77 6.19 -11.22
C SER A 144 -16.11 5.68 -9.93
N ASN A 145 -15.49 4.49 -9.97
CA ASN A 145 -14.72 3.97 -8.84
C ASN A 145 -13.51 4.87 -8.51
N GLN A 146 -12.77 5.31 -9.52
CA GLN A 146 -11.61 6.18 -9.32
C GLN A 146 -12.01 7.55 -8.76
N LEU A 147 -13.13 8.12 -9.22
CA LEU A 147 -13.70 9.36 -8.67
C LEU A 147 -14.09 9.18 -7.20
N ALA A 148 -14.81 8.12 -6.86
CA ALA A 148 -15.20 7.83 -5.48
C ALA A 148 -13.98 7.66 -4.55
N ILE A 149 -12.92 6.99 -5.02
CA ILE A 149 -11.64 6.87 -4.29
C ILE A 149 -10.99 8.23 -4.05
N LYS A 150 -10.95 9.10 -5.06
CA LYS A 150 -10.40 10.45 -4.91
C LYS A 150 -11.25 11.31 -3.99
N SER A 151 -12.58 11.22 -4.09
CA SER A 151 -13.50 11.91 -3.17
C SER A 151 -13.29 11.48 -1.73
N ALA A 152 -13.09 10.18 -1.48
CA ALA A 152 -12.76 9.66 -0.16
C ALA A 152 -11.43 10.23 0.38
N ALA A 153 -10.39 10.27 -0.45
CA ALA A 153 -9.09 10.84 -0.06
C ALA A 153 -9.18 12.34 0.28
N ILE A 154 -9.89 13.12 -0.55
CA ILE A 154 -10.13 14.55 -0.32
C ILE A 154 -10.92 14.75 0.97
N PHE A 155 -12.01 13.99 1.16
CA PHE A 155 -12.86 14.11 2.34
C PHE A 155 -12.08 13.87 3.62
N ILE A 156 -11.25 12.81 3.68
CA ILE A 156 -10.41 12.53 4.86
C ILE A 156 -9.45 13.69 5.11
N LYS A 157 -8.80 14.22 4.06
CA LYS A 157 -7.84 15.33 4.20
C LYS A 157 -8.52 16.59 4.75
N GLU A 158 -9.68 16.95 4.23
CA GLU A 158 -10.40 18.17 4.61
C GLU A 158 -11.08 18.05 5.98
N ASN A 159 -11.49 16.84 6.36
CA ASN A 159 -12.30 16.60 7.56
C ASN A 159 -11.59 15.80 8.64
N ALA A 160 -10.25 15.68 8.58
CA ALA A 160 -9.46 14.86 9.50
C ALA A 160 -9.75 15.14 11.00
N LYS A 161 -10.06 16.39 11.34
CA LYS A 161 -10.37 16.83 12.72
C LYS A 161 -11.70 16.32 13.27
N LEU A 162 -12.62 15.88 12.41
CA LEU A 162 -13.92 15.36 12.81
C LEU A 162 -13.88 13.88 13.19
N PHE A 163 -12.80 13.17 12.82
CA PHE A 163 -12.63 11.77 13.19
C PHE A 163 -12.17 11.64 14.65
N PRO A 164 -12.53 10.53 15.33
CA PRO A 164 -12.01 10.26 16.67
C PRO A 164 -10.47 10.28 16.71
N SER A 165 -9.92 10.72 17.84
CA SER A 165 -8.46 10.77 18.02
C SER A 165 -7.82 9.40 17.79
N GLY A 166 -6.79 9.35 16.95
CA GLY A 166 -6.09 8.11 16.59
C GLY A 166 -6.83 7.19 15.61
N PHE A 167 -8.00 7.59 15.10
CA PHE A 167 -8.77 6.79 14.15
C PHE A 167 -8.13 6.73 12.76
N LEU A 168 -7.67 7.87 12.24
CA LEU A 168 -7.05 7.93 10.91
C LEU A 168 -5.59 7.45 10.94
N PRO A 169 -5.16 6.63 9.96
CA PRO A 169 -3.77 6.21 9.87
C PRO A 169 -2.81 7.39 9.63
N LEU A 170 -1.67 7.38 10.33
CA LEU A 170 -0.67 8.45 10.24
C LEU A 170 0.31 8.27 9.07
N ASN A 171 0.52 7.03 8.59
CA ASN A 171 1.40 6.78 7.44
C ASN A 171 0.59 6.72 6.13
N SER A 172 1.20 7.24 5.07
CA SER A 172 0.56 7.35 3.75
C SER A 172 0.08 6.02 3.17
N THR A 173 0.83 4.93 3.36
CA THR A 173 0.45 3.60 2.85
C THR A 173 -0.84 3.11 3.51
N GLN A 174 -0.92 3.16 4.84
CA GLN A 174 -2.13 2.76 5.57
C GLN A 174 -3.28 3.72 5.28
N LEU A 175 -3.01 5.01 5.11
CA LEU A 175 -4.03 5.99 4.72
C LEU A 175 -4.61 5.68 3.32
N ALA A 176 -3.76 5.35 2.35
CA ALA A 176 -4.19 4.95 1.01
C ALA A 176 -5.00 3.65 1.04
N ILE A 177 -4.56 2.63 1.79
CA ILE A 177 -5.33 1.40 2.01
C ILE A 177 -6.68 1.69 2.66
N PHE A 178 -6.71 2.59 3.65
CA PHE A 178 -7.93 3.01 4.32
C PHE A 178 -8.91 3.69 3.36
N VAL A 179 -8.43 4.58 2.49
CA VAL A 179 -9.23 5.18 1.41
C VAL A 179 -9.86 4.10 0.52
N LEU A 180 -9.08 3.10 0.09
CA LEU A 180 -9.60 1.98 -0.73
C LEU A 180 -10.61 1.10 0.01
N LYS A 181 -10.63 1.11 1.35
CA LYS A 181 -11.63 0.41 2.15
C LYS A 181 -12.95 1.18 2.17
N ILE A 182 -12.89 2.50 2.32
CA ILE A 182 -14.05 3.36 2.62
C ILE A 182 -14.64 4.08 1.39
N TYR A 183 -13.98 4.02 0.22
CA TYR A 183 -14.51 4.62 -1.00
C TYR A 183 -15.96 4.24 -1.39
N PRO A 184 -16.52 3.06 -1.04
CA PRO A 184 -17.92 2.76 -1.38
C PRO A 184 -18.93 3.72 -0.71
N VAL A 185 -18.54 4.41 0.38
CA VAL A 185 -19.33 5.48 1.00
C VAL A 185 -19.52 6.67 0.04
N PHE A 186 -18.62 6.81 -0.94
CA PHE A 186 -18.58 7.92 -1.91
C PHE A 186 -19.03 7.50 -3.33
N SER A 187 -19.55 6.28 -3.50
CA SER A 187 -20.14 5.85 -4.78
C SER A 187 -21.51 6.54 -5.02
N GLU A 188 -21.92 6.62 -6.28
CA GLU A 188 -23.06 7.43 -6.75
C GLU A 188 -24.33 7.31 -5.89
N GLY A 189 -24.99 8.46 -5.64
CA GLY A 189 -26.32 8.54 -5.00
C GLY A 189 -26.35 9.08 -3.57
N LYS A 190 -25.20 9.36 -2.94
CA LYS A 190 -25.15 9.98 -1.61
C LYS A 190 -24.81 11.46 -1.69
N SER A 191 -25.79 12.31 -1.34
CA SER A 191 -25.54 13.73 -1.13
C SER A 191 -24.49 13.90 -0.02
N LEU A 192 -23.37 14.52 -0.35
CA LEU A 192 -22.28 14.82 0.58
C LEU A 192 -22.61 15.99 1.53
N SER A 193 -23.88 16.36 1.68
CA SER A 193 -24.27 17.59 2.37
C SER A 193 -24.17 17.53 3.89
N ASP A 194 -23.98 16.35 4.48
CA ASP A 194 -23.83 16.17 5.93
C ASP A 194 -22.50 15.47 6.25
N THR A 195 -21.47 16.28 6.48
CA THR A 195 -20.12 15.83 6.80
C THR A 195 -20.07 14.93 8.04
N GLU A 196 -20.83 15.25 9.10
CA GLU A 196 -20.84 14.46 10.34
C GLU A 196 -21.45 13.08 10.11
N LYS A 197 -22.53 13.01 9.32
CA LYS A 197 -23.13 11.73 8.93
C LYS A 197 -22.15 10.85 8.14
N ILE A 198 -21.37 11.43 7.23
CA ILE A 198 -20.37 10.69 6.45
C ILE A 198 -19.24 10.19 7.36
N VAL A 199 -18.79 11.00 8.32
CA VAL A 199 -17.80 10.55 9.32
C VAL A 199 -18.32 9.37 10.11
N ASN A 200 -19.57 9.43 10.60
CA ASN A 200 -20.19 8.32 11.32
C ASN A 200 -20.30 7.06 10.46
N GLU A 201 -20.72 7.20 9.20
CA GLU A 201 -20.79 6.06 8.27
C GLU A 201 -19.41 5.44 8.02
N ILE A 202 -18.35 6.24 7.89
CA ILE A 202 -16.99 5.75 7.75
C ILE A 202 -16.53 5.01 9.03
N VAL A 203 -16.84 5.56 10.20
CA VAL A 203 -16.51 4.93 11.49
C VAL A 203 -17.21 3.57 11.64
N ASP A 204 -18.49 3.48 11.26
CA ASP A 204 -19.27 2.25 11.34
C ASP A 204 -18.85 1.19 10.30
N ALA A 205 -18.26 1.61 9.17
CA ALA A 205 -17.87 0.72 8.08
C ALA A 205 -16.50 0.02 8.28
N VAL A 206 -15.74 0.39 9.31
CA VAL A 206 -14.32 -0.01 9.49
C VAL A 206 -14.17 -1.03 10.60
#